data_AF-A0A6M8W1M2-F1
#
_entry.id   AF-A0A6M8W1M2-F1
#
_cell.length_a   1.000
_cell.length_b   1.000
_cell.length_c   1.000
_cell.angle_alpha   90.00
_cell.angle_beta   90.00
_cell.angle_gamma   90.00
#
_symmetry.space_group_name_H-M   'P 1'
#
loop_
_entity.id
_entity.type
_entity.pdbx_description
1 polymer ?
#
loop_
_entity_poly.entity_id
_entity_poly.type
_entity_poly.pdbx_seq_one_letter_code
_entity_poly.pdbx_strand_id
1 'polypeptide(L)'
;MRLWPDFDPGTEYDHWPRYAALAAALTELIGGILILVGLLTRFSAFGIANVMLVAMWLTGFGPAIQSGSTRLGFLPDYPWFGSDQWTLLLFQFSLFGCAMALVFAGPGTLSMDRLLLGGARKAAPPPPAQKPQGKK
;
A
#
# COMPACT_ATOMS: atom_id res chain seq x y z
N MET A 1 -4.68 -27.86 -0.21
CA MET A 1 -3.27 -27.42 -0.18
C MET A 1 -3.09 -26.57 1.07
N ARG A 2 -2.02 -26.74 1.85
CA ARG A 2 -1.79 -25.97 3.10
C ARG A 2 -1.42 -24.51 2.79
N LEU A 3 -1.87 -23.55 3.61
CA LEU A 3 -1.52 -22.11 3.48
C LEU A 3 -0.04 -21.85 3.78
N TRP A 4 0.57 -22.77 4.52
CA TRP A 4 1.87 -22.63 5.11
C TRP A 4 2.69 -23.90 4.86
N PRO A 5 4.01 -23.78 4.61
CA PRO A 5 4.90 -24.94 4.64
C PRO A 5 4.81 -25.63 6.00
N ASP A 6 4.86 -26.97 6.00
CA ASP A 6 5.01 -27.74 7.25
C ASP A 6 6.41 -27.52 7.80
N PHE A 7 6.54 -26.51 8.66
CA PHE A 7 7.74 -26.34 9.48
C PHE A 7 7.63 -27.33 10.64
N ASP A 8 8.52 -28.31 10.63
CA ASP A 8 8.59 -29.40 11.61
C ASP A 8 8.62 -28.83 13.05
N PRO A 9 7.69 -29.19 13.94
CA PRO A 9 7.67 -28.74 15.33
C PRO A 9 8.90 -29.29 16.06
N GLY A 10 9.99 -28.53 16.02
CA GLY A 10 11.31 -28.94 16.52
C GLY A 10 12.49 -28.21 15.88
N THR A 11 12.26 -27.43 14.81
CA THR A 11 13.29 -26.58 14.19
C THR A 11 13.12 -25.11 14.60
N GLU A 12 14.21 -24.33 14.66
CA GLU A 12 14.21 -22.90 14.99
C GLU A 12 13.30 -22.02 14.09
N TYR A 13 12.73 -22.59 13.02
CA TYR A 13 11.78 -21.97 12.09
C TYR A 13 10.37 -21.73 12.66
N ASP A 14 10.05 -22.23 13.85
CA ASP A 14 8.73 -22.08 14.49
C ASP A 14 8.37 -20.62 14.84
N HIS A 15 9.36 -19.72 14.95
CA HIS A 15 9.12 -18.32 15.34
C HIS A 15 8.85 -17.36 14.17
N TRP A 16 8.98 -17.80 12.92
CA TRP A 16 8.85 -16.93 11.75
C TRP A 16 7.49 -16.21 11.64
N PRO A 17 6.32 -16.86 11.86
CA PRO A 17 5.03 -16.18 11.81
C PRO A 17 4.92 -15.02 12.81
N ARG A 18 5.56 -15.16 13.98
CA ARG A 18 5.61 -14.11 15.01
C ARG A 18 6.41 -12.91 14.53
N TYR A 19 7.55 -13.12 13.88
CA TYR A 19 8.35 -12.02 13.31
C TYR A 19 7.64 -11.34 12.15
N ALA A 20 6.95 -12.10 11.29
CA ALA A 20 6.15 -11.55 10.20
C ALA A 20 4.99 -10.68 10.73
N ALA A 21 4.28 -11.15 11.77
CA ALA A 21 3.23 -10.38 12.43
C ALA A 21 3.78 -9.09 13.07
N LEU A 22 4.95 -9.16 13.72
CA LEU A 22 5.60 -7.98 14.28
C LEU A 22 6.02 -6.99 13.19
N ALA A 23 6.60 -7.48 12.10
CA ALA A 23 6.99 -6.65 10.96
C ALA A 23 5.78 -5.96 10.31
N ALA A 24 4.66 -6.68 10.16
CA ALA A 24 3.41 -6.10 9.67
C ALA A 24 2.89 -5.00 10.61
N ALA A 25 2.82 -5.27 11.92
CA ALA A 25 2.36 -4.30 12.90
C ALA A 25 3.25 -3.04 12.95
N LEU A 26 4.57 -3.21 12.89
CA LEU A 26 5.51 -2.08 12.82
C LEU A 26 5.34 -1.29 11.51
N THR A 27 5.15 -1.98 10.39
CA THR A 27 4.92 -1.35 9.09
C THR A 27 3.61 -0.55 9.08
N GLU A 28 2.55 -1.09 9.66
CA GLU A 28 1.26 -0.39 9.77
C GLU A 28 1.34 0.82 10.68
N LEU A 29 1.93 0.67 11.87
CA LEU A 29 2.00 1.74 12.84
C LEU A 29 2.95 2.85 12.40
N ILE A 30 4.21 2.50 12.14
CA ILE A 30 5.23 3.48 11.76
C ILE A 30 4.91 4.03 10.37
N GLY A 31 4.52 3.17 9.43
CA GLY A 31 4.17 3.62 8.08
C GLY A 31 2.95 4.56 8.08
N GLY A 32 1.91 4.23 8.84
CA GLY A 32 0.76 5.11 9.04
C GLY A 32 1.15 6.49 9.57
N ILE A 33 1.98 6.54 10.62
CA ILE A 33 2.49 7.79 11.19
C ILE A 33 3.31 8.58 10.14
N LEU A 34 4.19 7.91 9.41
CA LEU A 34 5.00 8.53 8.36
C LEU A 34 4.13 9.15 7.25
N ILE A 35 3.05 8.47 6.83
CA ILE A 35 2.08 9.01 5.86
C ILE A 35 1.36 10.24 6.43
N LEU A 36 0.91 10.19 7.69
CA LEU A 36 0.19 11.30 8.32
C LEU A 36 1.04 12.56 8.42
N VAL A 37 2.32 12.41 8.75
CA VAL A 37 3.30 13.51 8.81
C VAL A 37 3.79 13.91 7.40
N GLY A 38 3.54 13.07 6.41
CA GLY A 38 3.97 13.27 5.02
C GLY A 38 5.48 13.12 4.85
N LEU A 39 6.10 12.19 5.59
CA LEU A 39 7.52 11.85 5.51
C LEU A 39 7.70 10.48 4.83
N LEU A 40 8.58 10.38 3.85
CA LEU A 40 8.83 9.21 3.02
C LEU A 40 7.53 8.57 2.48
N THR A 41 6.59 9.41 2.03
CA THR A 41 5.19 9.03 1.80
C THR A 41 5.06 7.88 0.80
N ARG A 42 5.87 7.87 -0.27
CA ARG A 42 5.84 6.80 -1.28
C ARG A 42 6.34 5.47 -0.72
N PHE A 43 7.45 5.49 0.01
CA PHE A 43 8.06 4.28 0.58
C PHE A 43 7.15 3.70 1.66
N SER A 44 6.63 4.57 2.54
CA SER A 44 5.70 4.17 3.57
C SER A 44 4.39 3.61 3.00
N ALA A 45 3.78 4.30 2.03
CA ALA A 45 2.57 3.82 1.36
C ALA A 45 2.77 2.48 0.65
N PHE A 46 3.95 2.25 0.06
CA PHE A 46 4.28 0.95 -0.51
C PHE A 46 4.33 -0.14 0.56
N GLY A 47 4.90 0.13 1.73
CA GLY A 47 4.87 -0.79 2.88
C GLY A 47 3.45 -1.16 3.29
N ILE A 48 2.58 -0.16 3.48
CA ILE A 48 1.16 -0.38 3.81
C ILE A 48 0.44 -1.19 2.73
N ALA A 49 0.68 -0.89 1.44
CA ALA A 49 0.07 -1.63 0.34
C ALA A 49 0.45 -3.13 0.37
N ASN A 50 1.71 -3.45 0.67
CA ASN A 50 2.13 -4.84 0.80
C ASN A 50 1.46 -5.55 1.99
N VAL A 51 1.33 -4.89 3.14
CA VAL A 51 0.63 -5.48 4.30
C VAL A 51 -0.84 -5.74 3.98
N MET A 52 -1.54 -4.81 3.34
CA MET A 52 -2.93 -5.02 2.92
C MET A 52 -3.06 -6.17 1.90
N LEU A 53 -2.10 -6.30 0.96
CA LEU A 53 -2.09 -7.40 -0.01
C LEU A 53 -1.93 -8.77 0.68
N VAL A 54 -0.99 -8.86 1.62
CA VAL A 54 -0.79 -10.09 2.42
C VAL A 54 -2.01 -10.36 3.30
N ALA A 55 -2.64 -9.34 3.88
CA ALA A 55 -3.88 -9.49 4.64
C ALA A 55 -5.01 -10.07 3.78
N MET A 56 -5.22 -9.56 2.56
CA MET A 56 -6.21 -10.11 1.62
C MET A 56 -5.89 -11.56 1.25
N TRP A 57 -4.61 -11.89 1.08
CA TRP A 57 -4.20 -13.27 0.83
C TRP A 57 -4.53 -14.19 1.99
N LEU A 58 -4.18 -13.80 3.22
CA LEU A 58 -4.39 -14.65 4.41
C LEU A 58 -5.85 -14.75 4.84
N THR A 59 -6.66 -13.73 4.57
CA THR A 59 -8.05 -13.65 5.09
C THR A 59 -9.13 -13.93 4.05
N GLY A 60 -8.85 -13.72 2.76
CA GLY A 60 -9.83 -13.89 1.68
C GLY A 60 -9.39 -14.94 0.66
N PHE A 61 -8.39 -14.61 -0.15
CA PHE A 61 -8.01 -15.43 -1.32
C PHE A 61 -7.49 -16.82 -0.92
N GLY A 62 -6.57 -16.87 0.04
CA GLY A 62 -5.97 -18.11 0.51
C GLY A 62 -7.00 -19.10 1.05
N PRO A 63 -7.83 -18.72 2.05
CA PRO A 63 -8.90 -19.57 2.55
C PRO A 63 -9.91 -20.01 1.48
N ALA A 64 -10.28 -19.11 0.56
CA ALA A 64 -11.18 -19.45 -0.55
C ALA A 64 -10.60 -20.53 -1.46
N ILE A 65 -9.35 -20.37 -1.90
CA ILE A 65 -8.65 -21.35 -2.74
C ILE A 65 -8.52 -22.70 -2.03
N GLN A 66 -8.30 -22.70 -0.71
CA GLN A 66 -8.12 -23.94 0.04
C GLN A 66 -9.39 -24.70 0.33
N SER A 67 -10.48 -23.97 0.58
CA SER A 67 -11.80 -24.57 0.73
C SER A 67 -12.35 -25.13 -0.58
N GLY A 68 -11.72 -24.80 -1.73
CA GLY A 68 -12.24 -25.14 -3.05
C GLY A 68 -13.47 -24.31 -3.46
N SER A 69 -13.93 -23.43 -2.57
CA SER A 69 -15.08 -22.55 -2.79
C SER A 69 -14.58 -21.22 -3.38
N THR A 70 -14.21 -21.26 -4.67
CA THR A 70 -13.73 -20.07 -5.38
C THR A 70 -14.63 -19.68 -6.54
N ARG A 71 -14.85 -18.38 -6.66
CA ARG A 71 -15.36 -17.70 -7.85
C ARG A 71 -14.16 -17.12 -8.61
N LEU A 72 -14.14 -17.27 -9.95
CA LEU A 72 -13.04 -16.84 -10.83
C LEU A 72 -11.66 -17.47 -10.51
N GLY A 73 -11.63 -18.56 -9.73
CA GLY A 73 -10.40 -19.30 -9.39
C GLY A 73 -9.58 -18.74 -8.22
N PHE A 74 -9.93 -17.57 -7.67
CA PHE A 74 -9.21 -16.98 -6.52
C PHE A 74 -10.09 -16.21 -5.54
N LEU A 75 -11.29 -15.80 -5.94
CA LEU A 75 -12.20 -15.00 -5.12
C LEU A 75 -13.05 -15.93 -4.23
N PRO A 76 -13.41 -15.55 -3.00
CA PRO A 76 -14.40 -16.31 -2.22
C PRO A 76 -15.76 -16.38 -2.92
N ASP A 77 -16.44 -17.52 -2.87
CA ASP A 77 -17.81 -17.66 -3.40
C ASP A 77 -18.85 -17.16 -2.38
N TYR A 78 -18.97 -15.83 -2.28
CA TYR A 78 -20.00 -15.17 -1.49
C TYR A 78 -21.18 -14.70 -2.38
N PRO A 79 -22.40 -14.56 -1.82
CA PRO A 79 -23.52 -13.93 -2.51
C PRO A 79 -23.18 -12.49 -2.89
N TRP A 80 -23.59 -12.06 -4.10
CA TRP A 80 -23.25 -10.75 -4.65
C TRP A 80 -23.60 -9.55 -3.75
N PHE A 81 -24.68 -9.66 -2.97
CA PHE A 81 -25.17 -8.60 -2.08
C PHE A 81 -25.04 -8.96 -0.59
N GLY A 82 -24.21 -9.95 -0.25
CA GLY A 82 -23.91 -10.31 1.15
C GLY A 82 -22.92 -9.34 1.77
N SER A 83 -23.38 -8.16 2.21
CA SER A 83 -22.55 -7.08 2.75
C SER A 83 -21.53 -7.55 3.78
N ASP A 84 -21.96 -8.42 4.69
CA ASP A 84 -21.16 -8.81 5.86
C ASP A 84 -19.94 -9.65 5.46
N GLN A 85 -20.10 -10.52 4.47
CA GLN A 85 -19.06 -11.44 3.99
C GLN A 85 -18.01 -10.71 3.16
N TRP A 86 -18.44 -9.71 2.37
CA TRP A 86 -17.55 -8.89 1.56
C TRP A 86 -16.84 -7.79 2.35
N THR A 87 -17.35 -7.41 3.53
CA THR A 87 -16.88 -6.23 4.29
C THR A 87 -15.37 -6.25 4.49
N LEU A 88 -14.80 -7.34 5.00
CA LEU A 88 -13.37 -7.39 5.31
C LEU A 88 -12.49 -7.28 4.04
N LEU A 89 -12.83 -8.06 3.00
CA LEU A 89 -12.07 -8.07 1.75
C LEU A 89 -12.15 -6.73 1.03
N LEU A 90 -13.35 -6.13 0.94
CA LEU A 90 -13.55 -4.83 0.31
C LEU A 90 -12.89 -3.70 1.11
N PHE A 91 -12.87 -3.79 2.43
CA PHE A 91 -12.18 -2.82 3.28
C PHE A 91 -10.66 -2.87 3.05
N GLN A 92 -10.06 -4.06 3.10
CA GLN A 92 -8.63 -4.24 2.81
C GLN A 92 -8.27 -3.80 1.38
N PHE A 93 -9.13 -4.12 0.40
CA PHE A 93 -8.95 -3.68 -0.98
C PHE A 93 -9.02 -2.16 -1.12
N SER A 94 -9.93 -1.51 -0.40
CA SER A 94 -10.03 -0.04 -0.38
C SER A 94 -8.78 0.60 0.22
N LEU A 95 -8.27 0.08 1.34
CA LEU A 95 -7.03 0.55 1.96
C LEU A 95 -5.81 0.34 1.05
N PHE A 96 -5.73 -0.81 0.40
CA PHE A 96 -4.72 -1.08 -0.62
C PHE A 96 -4.79 -0.06 -1.77
N GLY A 97 -5.99 0.20 -2.30
CA GLY A 97 -6.20 1.19 -3.36
C GLY A 97 -5.78 2.59 -2.94
N CYS A 98 -6.13 3.02 -1.73
CA CYS A 98 -5.69 4.30 -1.16
C CYS A 98 -4.16 4.37 -1.01
N ALA A 99 -3.52 3.30 -0.51
CA ALA A 99 -2.08 3.24 -0.38
C ALA A 99 -1.39 3.30 -1.76
N MET A 100 -1.88 2.55 -2.74
CA MET A 100 -1.36 2.59 -4.12
C MET A 100 -1.55 3.97 -4.77
N ALA A 101 -2.66 4.66 -4.49
CA ALA A 101 -2.84 6.04 -4.93
C ALA A 101 -1.74 6.95 -4.37
N LEU A 102 -1.35 6.79 -3.09
CA LEU A 102 -0.24 7.54 -2.49
C LEU A 102 1.12 7.15 -3.07
N VAL A 103 1.34 5.87 -3.42
CA VAL A 103 2.56 5.42 -4.09
C VAL A 103 2.75 6.16 -5.42
N PHE A 104 1.70 6.25 -6.23
CA PHE A 104 1.79 6.87 -7.56
C PHE A 104 1.65 8.40 -7.54
N ALA A 105 0.68 8.95 -6.81
CA ALA A 105 0.47 10.39 -6.71
C ALA A 105 1.58 11.07 -5.89
N GLY A 106 2.13 10.38 -4.91
CA GLY A 106 3.16 10.90 -4.01
C GLY A 106 2.61 11.80 -2.89
N PRO A 107 3.51 12.50 -2.18
CA PRO A 107 3.16 13.29 -1.01
C PRO A 107 2.34 14.54 -1.36
N GLY A 108 1.36 14.88 -0.51
CA GLY A 108 0.50 16.06 -0.66
C GLY A 108 1.24 17.40 -0.48
N THR A 109 0.53 18.52 -0.73
CA THR A 109 1.12 19.87 -0.68
C THR A 109 1.64 20.28 0.70
N LEU A 110 1.09 19.71 1.77
CA LEU A 110 1.45 19.98 3.17
C LEU A 110 2.52 19.01 3.73
N SER A 111 3.08 18.15 2.90
CA SER A 111 4.00 17.08 3.32
C SER A 111 5.36 17.60 3.82
N MET A 112 5.89 17.00 4.88
CA MET A 112 7.27 17.24 5.32
C MET A 112 8.30 16.79 4.27
N ASP A 113 7.96 15.82 3.42
CA ASP A 113 8.77 15.43 2.25
C ASP A 113 9.09 16.61 1.35
N ARG A 114 8.14 17.53 1.16
CA ARG A 114 8.37 18.70 0.31
C ARG A 114 9.26 19.75 0.98
N LEU A 115 9.17 19.88 2.30
CA LEU A 115 10.03 20.77 3.09
C LEU A 115 11.47 20.26 3.20
N LEU A 116 11.66 18.94 3.32
CA LEU A 116 12.96 18.32 3.54
C LEU A 116 13.67 17.85 2.26
N LEU A 117 12.94 17.39 1.24
CA LEU A 117 13.51 16.72 0.06
C LEU A 117 13.33 17.47 -1.27
N GLY A 118 12.60 18.59 -1.33
CA GLY A 118 12.40 19.26 -2.61
C GLY A 118 11.43 20.41 -2.58
N GLY A 119 11.91 21.54 -2.06
CA GLY A 119 11.30 22.85 -2.24
C GLY A 119 10.97 23.09 -3.71
N ALA A 120 9.83 23.76 -3.92
CA ALA A 120 9.24 24.19 -5.18
C ALA A 120 10.13 24.05 -6.42
N ARG A 121 9.62 23.37 -7.47
CA ARG A 121 10.09 23.58 -8.85
C ARG A 121 10.35 25.08 -9.03
N LYS A 122 11.61 25.48 -9.20
CA LYS A 122 11.97 26.83 -9.63
C LYS A 122 11.09 27.13 -10.84
N ALA A 123 10.20 28.11 -10.73
CA ALA A 123 9.50 28.62 -11.90
C ALA A 123 10.56 28.95 -12.94
N ALA A 124 10.38 28.47 -14.16
CA ALA A 124 11.29 28.76 -15.25
C ALA A 124 11.50 30.29 -15.30
N PRO A 125 12.75 30.77 -15.44
CA PRO A 125 12.99 32.20 -15.55
C PRO A 125 12.11 32.76 -16.68
N PRO A 126 11.47 33.93 -16.47
CA PRO A 126 10.67 34.54 -17.53
C PRO A 126 11.52 34.68 -18.79
N PRO A 127 10.98 34.35 -19.98
CA PRO A 127 11.73 34.44 -21.22
C PRO A 127 12.32 35.86 -21.38
N PRO A 128 13.58 35.99 -21.84
CA PRO A 128 14.23 37.28 -21.95
C PRO A 128 13.40 38.22 -22.83
N ALA A 129 13.16 39.45 -22.35
CA ALA A 129 12.41 40.46 -23.06
C ALA A 129 13.02 40.68 -24.46
N GLN A 130 12.24 40.42 -25.51
CA GLN A 130 12.64 40.72 -26.88
C GLN A 130 12.88 42.24 -27.00
N LYS A 131 14.12 42.63 -27.31
CA LYS A 131 14.44 44.04 -27.59
C LYS A 131 13.62 44.51 -28.80
N PRO A 132 13.04 45.73 -28.79
CA PRO A 132 12.29 46.23 -29.92
C PRO A 132 13.18 46.26 -31.15
N GLN A 133 12.81 45.47 -32.16
CA GLN A 133 13.48 45.45 -33.45
C GLN A 133 13.26 46.83 -34.08
N GLY A 134 14.34 47.60 -34.22
CA GLY A 134 14.30 48.98 -34.67
C GLY A 134 13.54 49.14 -35.99
N LYS A 135 12.62 50.11 -36.02
CA LYS A 135 11.98 50.61 -37.23
C LYS A 135 13.04 51.00 -38.27
N LYS A 136 12.89 50.49 -39.49
CA LYS A 136 13.44 51.13 -40.69
C LYS A 136 12.38 52.01 -41.31
#